data_AF-A0AAV6INY2-F1
#
_entry.id   AF-A0AAV6INY2-F1
#
_cell.length_a   1.000
_cell.length_b   1.000
_cell.length_c   1.000
_cell.angle_alpha   90.00
_cell.angle_beta   90.00
_cell.angle_gamma   90.00
#
_symmetry.space_group_name_H-M   'P 1'
#
loop_
_entity.id
_entity.type
_entity.pdbx_description
1 polymer ?
#
loop_
_entity_poly.entity_id
_entity_poly.type
_entity_poly.pdbx_seq_one_letter_code
_entity_poly.pdbx_strand_id
1 'polypeptide(L)'
;MQKSQSFTTWAKVRDAFYRKYFSEAKTKTYRRQIQGFRQERDESFLKAWERFKELLLRLPHHGFERIQLIGFFHLGLNAESVQHIEYSCKGDDFLSKTADQAWDFLDDLADRQRALEPSDFERSGPSGSSVIPVTIRDQRLQAQVEKMAQRLEELEVRQARPVHEVSSTGVVQESRWRPVRVD
;
A
#
# COMPACT_ATOMS: atom_id res chain seq x y z
N MET A 1 4.47 -0.27 61.39
CA MET A 1 3.07 -0.08 60.96
C MET A 1 3.04 0.97 59.86
N GLN A 2 2.64 0.59 58.64
CA GLN A 2 2.60 1.48 57.49
C GLN A 2 1.26 2.26 57.53
N LYS A 3 1.31 3.60 57.61
CA LYS A 3 0.09 4.44 57.69
C LYS A 3 -0.71 4.35 56.39
N SER A 4 -1.98 3.95 56.50
CA SER A 4 -2.97 4.00 55.43
C SER A 4 -3.15 5.44 54.98
N GLN A 5 -2.70 5.79 53.78
CA GLN A 5 -3.00 7.12 53.22
C GLN A 5 -4.47 7.15 52.78
N SER A 6 -5.31 7.87 53.51
CA SER A 6 -6.68 8.17 53.07
C SER A 6 -6.64 9.25 51.99
N PHE A 7 -7.10 8.90 50.78
CA PHE A 7 -7.25 9.86 49.68
C PHE A 7 -8.52 10.69 49.90
N THR A 8 -8.42 11.79 50.64
CA THR A 8 -9.57 12.61 51.07
C THR A 8 -10.18 13.52 50.00
N THR A 9 -9.65 13.54 48.78
CA THR A 9 -10.18 14.35 47.68
C THR A 9 -10.00 13.63 46.35
N TRP A 10 -10.90 13.87 45.40
CA TRP A 10 -10.80 13.35 44.04
C TRP A 10 -9.47 13.71 43.38
N ALA A 11 -8.98 14.94 43.57
CA ALA A 11 -7.68 15.39 43.06
C ALA A 11 -6.54 14.45 43.51
N LYS A 12 -6.50 14.07 44.80
CA LYS A 12 -5.47 13.15 45.31
C LYS A 12 -5.57 11.74 44.73
N VAL A 13 -6.80 11.23 44.52
CA VAL A 13 -7.02 9.92 43.88
C VAL A 13 -6.54 9.96 42.42
N ARG A 14 -6.95 10.99 41.68
CA ARG A 14 -6.54 11.24 40.30
C ARG A 14 -5.02 11.33 40.18
N ASP A 15 -4.37 12.13 41.01
CA ASP A 15 -2.92 12.33 40.96
C ASP A 15 -2.16 11.05 41.34
N ALA A 16 -2.67 10.27 42.30
CA ALA A 16 -2.12 8.96 42.64
C ALA A 16 -2.29 7.94 41.49
N PHE A 17 -3.43 7.97 40.79
CA PHE A 17 -3.66 7.18 39.58
C PHE A 17 -2.65 7.56 38.49
N TYR A 18 -2.53 8.85 38.15
CA TYR A 18 -1.54 9.31 37.16
C TYR A 18 -0.13 8.90 37.55
N ARG A 19 0.27 9.10 38.80
CA ARG A 19 1.61 8.72 39.27
C ARG A 19 1.86 7.21 39.19
N LYS A 20 0.84 6.37 39.43
CA LYS A 20 0.95 4.90 39.39
C LYS A 20 1.00 4.35 37.97
N TYR A 21 0.14 4.84 37.09
CA TYR A 21 -0.01 4.29 35.73
C TYR A 21 0.86 5.03 34.71
N PHE A 22 1.06 6.33 34.89
CA PHE A 22 1.81 7.23 34.01
C PHE A 22 2.94 7.93 34.77
N SER A 23 3.76 7.14 35.46
CA SER A 23 4.94 7.66 36.15
C SER A 23 5.86 8.38 35.15
N GLU A 24 6.57 9.42 35.60
CA GLU A 24 7.47 10.19 34.72
C GLU A 24 8.47 9.32 33.96
N ALA A 25 8.97 8.26 34.61
CA ALA A 25 9.87 7.30 33.99
C ALA A 25 9.20 6.57 32.80
N LYS A 26 7.97 6.08 32.98
CA LYS A 26 7.20 5.44 31.90
C LYS A 26 6.89 6.43 30.78
N THR A 27 6.46 7.63 31.12
CA THR A 27 6.17 8.70 30.14
C THR A 27 7.42 9.05 29.31
N LYS A 28 8.59 9.18 29.95
CA LYS A 28 9.87 9.41 29.25
C LYS A 28 10.22 8.25 28.32
N THR A 29 10.03 7.01 28.77
CA THR A 29 10.28 5.81 27.96
C THR A 29 9.37 5.77 26.73
N TYR A 30 8.05 5.93 26.90
CA TYR A 30 7.11 5.90 25.78
C TYR A 30 7.33 7.05 24.80
N ARG A 31 7.63 8.27 25.27
CA ARG A 31 8.01 9.37 24.37
C ARG A 31 9.23 9.01 23.52
N ARG A 32 10.27 8.42 24.12
CA ARG A 32 11.46 8.00 23.39
C ARG A 32 11.14 6.92 22.35
N GLN A 33 10.26 5.98 22.69
CA GLN A 33 9.81 4.94 21.76
C GLN A 33 9.01 5.51 20.59
N ILE A 34 8.14 6.50 20.83
CA ILE A 34 7.39 7.19 19.77
C ILE A 34 8.34 7.96 18.84
N GLN A 35 9.25 8.76 19.41
CA GLN A 35 10.20 9.58 18.63
C GLN A 35 11.24 8.73 17.89
N GLY A 36 11.69 7.65 18.51
CA GLY A 36 12.69 6.72 17.98
C GLY A 36 12.07 5.47 17.38
N PHE A 37 10.82 5.55 16.92
CA PHE A 37 10.16 4.41 16.28
C PHE A 37 11.01 3.90 15.12
N ARG A 38 11.14 2.58 15.03
CA ARG A 38 11.77 1.90 13.91
C ARG A 38 10.97 0.67 13.57
N GLN A 39 10.72 0.49 12.28
CA GLN A 39 10.19 -0.74 11.74
C GLN A 39 11.18 -1.89 11.99
N GLU A 40 10.65 -3.02 12.44
CA GLU A 40 11.45 -4.20 12.72
C GLU A 40 11.83 -4.93 11.42
N ARG A 41 12.84 -5.81 11.52
CA ARG A 41 13.24 -6.64 10.37
C ARG A 41 12.10 -7.60 10.05
N ASP A 42 11.75 -7.70 8.76
CA ASP A 42 10.65 -8.54 8.25
C ASP A 42 9.25 -8.13 8.76
N GLU A 43 9.13 -6.96 9.40
CA GLU A 43 7.84 -6.38 9.77
C GLU A 43 7.23 -5.68 8.55
N SER A 44 6.00 -6.06 8.20
CA SER A 44 5.24 -5.42 7.14
C SER A 44 4.80 -4.00 7.52
N PHE A 45 4.56 -3.11 6.54
CA PHE A 45 4.04 -1.75 6.79
C PHE A 45 2.79 -1.73 7.70
N LEU A 46 1.79 -2.58 7.43
CA LEU A 46 0.57 -2.71 8.26
C LEU A 46 0.89 -2.93 9.75
N LYS A 47 1.68 -3.96 10.05
CA LYS A 47 2.08 -4.29 11.45
C LYS A 47 2.85 -3.14 12.10
N ALA A 48 3.74 -2.49 11.36
CA ALA A 48 4.48 -1.33 11.86
C ALA A 48 3.54 -0.17 12.21
N TRP A 49 2.55 0.11 11.34
CA TRP A 49 1.57 1.17 11.56
C TRP A 49 0.67 0.87 12.77
N GLU A 50 0.18 -0.37 12.91
CA GLU A 50 -0.61 -0.80 14.06
C GLU A 50 0.18 -0.69 15.37
N ARG A 51 1.45 -1.14 15.37
CA ARG A 51 2.34 -1.03 16.53
C ARG A 51 2.61 0.42 16.91
N PHE A 52 2.79 1.30 15.92
CA PHE A 52 2.93 2.73 16.16
C PHE A 52 1.67 3.33 16.80
N LYS A 53 0.47 3.02 16.28
CA LYS A 53 -0.81 3.47 16.89
C LYS A 53 -0.99 2.92 18.31
N GLU A 54 -0.59 1.68 18.55
CA GLU A 54 -0.64 1.07 19.89
C GLU A 54 0.30 1.79 20.88
N LEU A 55 1.48 2.24 20.43
CA LEU A 55 2.37 3.07 21.26
C LEU A 55 1.73 4.40 21.66
N LEU A 56 0.98 5.03 20.75
CA LEU A 56 0.25 6.27 21.05
C LEU A 56 -0.87 6.04 22.06
N LEU A 57 -1.58 4.91 21.97
CA LEU A 57 -2.62 4.52 22.94
C LEU A 57 -2.04 4.27 24.34
N ARG A 58 -0.79 3.79 24.44
CA ARG A 58 -0.10 3.61 25.73
C ARG A 58 0.28 4.94 26.40
N LEU A 59 0.42 6.02 25.63
CA LEU A 59 0.67 7.36 26.16
C LEU A 59 -0.26 8.41 25.52
N PRO A 60 -1.56 8.46 25.89
CA PRO A 60 -2.54 9.36 25.25
C PRO A 60 -2.21 10.85 25.41
N HIS A 61 -1.39 11.21 26.40
CA HIS A 61 -0.90 12.57 26.66
C HIS A 61 0.57 12.73 26.21
N HIS A 62 0.91 12.18 25.05
CA HIS A 62 2.26 12.21 24.51
C HIS A 62 2.78 13.64 24.25
N GLY A 63 1.89 14.57 23.89
CA GLY A 63 2.21 16.00 23.67
C GLY A 63 2.80 16.32 22.30
N PHE A 64 2.99 15.33 21.43
CA PHE A 64 3.37 15.53 20.04
C PHE A 64 2.19 15.95 19.15
N GLU A 65 2.48 16.87 18.23
CA GLU A 65 1.57 17.23 17.15
C GLU A 65 1.51 16.12 16.09
N ARG A 66 0.39 16.04 15.37
CA ARG A 66 0.17 14.99 14.35
C ARG A 66 1.25 14.97 13.28
N ILE A 67 1.72 16.14 12.83
CA ILE A 67 2.81 16.24 11.84
C ILE A 67 4.12 15.64 12.37
N GLN A 68 4.42 15.81 13.66
CA GLN A 68 5.60 15.21 14.28
C GLN A 68 5.47 13.68 14.34
N LEU A 69 4.29 13.17 14.68
CA LEU A 69 4.02 11.74 14.72
C LEU A 69 4.21 11.09 13.34
N ILE A 70 3.70 11.72 12.29
CA ILE A 70 3.87 11.26 10.90
C ILE A 70 5.36 11.26 10.53
N GLY A 71 6.08 12.33 10.88
CA GLY A 71 7.52 12.43 10.66
C GLY A 71 8.30 11.32 11.36
N PHE A 72 8.02 11.04 12.64
CA PHE A 72 8.68 9.96 13.38
C PHE A 72 8.39 8.59 12.78
N PHE A 73 7.14 8.34 12.39
CA PHE A 73 6.76 7.09 11.75
C PHE A 73 7.48 6.92 10.41
N HIS A 74 7.39 7.91 9.51
CA HIS A 74 8.00 7.87 8.18
C HIS A 74 9.53 7.70 8.24
N LEU A 75 10.22 8.42 9.13
CA LEU A 75 11.67 8.29 9.34
C LEU A 75 12.08 6.93 9.94
N GLY A 76 11.14 6.26 10.61
CA GLY A 76 11.33 4.95 11.22
C GLY A 76 11.14 3.78 10.26
N LEU A 77 10.58 4.01 9.07
CA LEU A 77 10.27 2.95 8.10
C LEU A 77 11.51 2.43 7.38
N ASN A 78 11.42 1.20 6.91
CA ASN A 78 12.39 0.63 5.99
C ASN A 78 12.14 1.12 4.54
N ALA A 79 13.14 0.94 3.67
CA ALA A 79 13.09 1.43 2.29
C ALA A 79 11.89 0.87 1.50
N GLU A 80 11.55 -0.39 1.70
CA GLU A 80 10.40 -1.03 1.04
C GLU A 80 9.08 -0.36 1.42
N SER A 81 8.88 -0.06 2.70
CA SER A 81 7.64 0.57 3.18
C SER A 81 7.54 2.04 2.75
N VAL A 82 8.67 2.75 2.67
CA VAL A 82 8.73 4.10 2.09
C VAL A 82 8.36 4.05 0.61
N GLN A 83 8.94 3.13 -0.17
CA GLN A 83 8.58 2.94 -1.57
C GLN A 83 7.10 2.58 -1.75
N HIS A 84 6.54 1.77 -0.86
CA HIS A 84 5.11 1.43 -0.88
C HIS A 84 4.22 2.66 -0.65
N ILE A 85 4.60 3.55 0.26
CA ILE A 85 3.93 4.85 0.46
C ILE A 85 4.01 5.69 -0.82
N GLU A 86 5.22 5.85 -1.37
CA GLU A 86 5.46 6.69 -2.55
C GLU A 86 4.69 6.19 -3.77
N TYR A 87 4.71 4.88 -4.05
CA TYR A 87 3.99 4.27 -5.17
C TYR A 87 2.47 4.38 -5.02
N SER A 88 1.98 4.31 -3.78
CA SER A 88 0.55 4.41 -3.47
C SER A 88 0.03 5.85 -3.52
N CYS A 89 0.93 6.83 -3.43
CA CYS A 89 0.59 8.22 -3.68
C CYS A 89 0.40 8.42 -5.19
N LYS A 90 -0.84 8.68 -5.62
CA LYS A 90 -1.27 8.75 -7.03
C LYS A 90 -0.70 9.97 -7.78
N GLY A 91 0.62 10.09 -7.86
CA GLY A 91 1.34 11.19 -8.54
C GLY A 91 1.52 12.46 -7.71
N ASP A 92 1.14 12.45 -6.44
CA ASP A 92 1.35 13.56 -5.49
C ASP A 92 2.35 13.12 -4.41
N ASP A 93 3.16 14.03 -3.88
CA ASP A 93 4.15 13.65 -2.86
C ASP A 93 3.45 13.33 -1.52
N PHE A 94 3.97 12.35 -0.77
CA PHE A 94 3.46 12.10 0.58
C PHE A 94 3.77 13.29 1.51
N LEU A 95 4.95 13.90 1.33
CA LEU A 95 5.41 15.00 2.18
C LEU A 95 4.74 16.35 1.87
N SER A 96 4.02 16.47 0.75
CA SER A 96 3.21 17.66 0.43
C SER A 96 1.86 17.69 1.15
N LYS A 97 1.43 16.57 1.75
CA LYS A 97 0.12 16.42 2.39
C LYS A 97 0.05 17.15 3.72
N THR A 98 -1.15 17.62 4.07
CA THR A 98 -1.39 18.11 5.44
C THR A 98 -1.31 16.94 6.43
N ALA A 99 -1.10 17.25 7.71
CA ALA A 99 -0.99 16.22 8.75
C ALA A 99 -2.22 15.29 8.80
N ASP A 100 -3.43 15.81 8.59
CA ASP A 100 -4.64 15.00 8.60
C ASP A 100 -4.73 14.11 7.36
N GLN A 101 -4.44 14.66 6.17
CA GLN A 101 -4.44 13.91 4.92
C GLN A 101 -3.40 12.78 4.92
N ALA A 102 -2.20 13.04 5.44
CA ALA A 102 -1.16 12.03 5.56
C ALA A 102 -1.55 10.95 6.56
N TRP A 103 -2.18 11.31 7.69
CA TRP A 103 -2.67 10.32 8.65
C TRP A 103 -3.74 9.41 8.06
N ASP A 104 -4.75 10.00 7.43
CA ASP A 104 -5.84 9.26 6.79
C ASP A 104 -5.33 8.36 5.66
N PHE A 105 -4.33 8.85 4.90
CA PHE A 105 -3.67 8.06 3.87
C PHE A 105 -2.96 6.84 4.43
N LEU A 106 -2.24 6.97 5.56
CA LEU A 106 -1.56 5.84 6.19
C LEU A 106 -2.56 4.80 6.72
N ASP A 107 -3.68 5.25 7.29
CA ASP A 107 -4.77 4.36 7.73
C ASP A 107 -5.39 3.61 6.54
N ASP A 108 -5.73 4.30 5.46
CA ASP A 108 -6.27 3.70 4.23
C ASP A 108 -5.27 2.74 3.56
N LEU A 109 -3.97 3.06 3.57
CA LEU A 109 -2.93 2.17 3.07
C LEU A 109 -2.81 0.89 3.91
N ALA A 110 -2.91 1.01 5.23
CA ALA A 110 -2.91 -0.14 6.13
C ALA A 110 -4.16 -1.02 5.93
N ASP A 111 -5.34 -0.40 5.75
CA ASP A 111 -6.59 -1.11 5.50
C ASP A 111 -6.55 -1.88 4.17
N ARG A 112 -6.01 -1.29 3.10
CA ARG A 112 -5.76 -2.00 1.84
C ARG A 112 -4.86 -3.20 2.02
N GLN A 113 -3.76 -3.05 2.76
CA GLN A 113 -2.85 -4.16 3.01
C GLN A 113 -3.53 -5.26 3.83
N ARG A 114 -4.34 -4.90 4.82
CA ARG A 114 -5.11 -5.87 5.61
C ARG A 114 -6.10 -6.66 4.76
N ALA A 115 -6.73 -6.03 3.76
CA ALA A 115 -7.65 -6.70 2.84
C ALA A 115 -6.97 -7.71 1.91
N LEU A 116 -5.64 -7.66 1.75
CA LEU A 116 -4.86 -8.61 0.97
C LEU A 116 -4.43 -9.83 1.79
N GLU A 117 -4.43 -9.73 3.12
CA GLU A 117 -4.11 -10.85 3.99
C GLU A 117 -5.28 -11.86 3.97
N PRO A 118 -5.02 -13.15 3.74
CA PRO A 118 -6.06 -14.17 3.83
C PRO A 118 -6.65 -14.17 5.24
N SER A 119 -7.98 -14.05 5.34
CA SER A 119 -8.66 -14.07 6.64
C SER A 119 -8.32 -15.34 7.41
N ASP A 120 -8.03 -15.22 8.71
CA ASP A 120 -7.72 -16.34 9.63
C ASP A 120 -8.78 -17.45 9.64
N PHE A 121 -9.98 -17.17 9.12
CA PHE A 121 -11.05 -18.13 8.91
C PHE A 121 -10.68 -19.24 7.90
N GLU A 122 -9.79 -18.97 6.94
CA GLU A 122 -9.30 -19.98 5.99
C GLU A 122 -8.21 -20.89 6.59
N ARG A 123 -7.63 -20.51 7.73
CA ARG A 123 -6.54 -21.26 8.38
C ARG A 123 -7.02 -22.29 9.41
N SER A 124 -8.31 -22.26 9.78
CA SER A 124 -8.88 -23.04 10.90
C SER A 124 -10.08 -23.91 10.52
N GLY A 125 -10.30 -24.22 9.24
CA GLY A 125 -11.33 -25.16 8.79
C GLY A 125 -10.89 -26.63 8.95
N PRO A 126 -11.78 -27.54 9.37
CA PRO A 126 -11.47 -28.97 9.38
C PRO A 126 -11.27 -29.44 7.94
N SER A 127 -10.27 -30.31 7.75
CA SER A 127 -9.95 -31.03 6.53
C SER A 127 -11.16 -31.19 5.59
N GLY A 128 -11.17 -30.43 4.49
CA GLY A 128 -12.33 -30.39 3.58
C GLY A 128 -12.27 -29.26 2.56
N SER A 129 -11.41 -29.42 1.56
CA SER A 129 -11.61 -29.01 0.16
C SER A 129 -12.52 -27.80 -0.11
N SER A 130 -11.93 -26.61 -0.25
CA SER A 130 -12.19 -25.70 -1.38
C SER A 130 -11.20 -24.54 -1.35
N VAL A 131 -9.92 -24.88 -1.44
CA VAL A 131 -8.94 -23.94 -2.01
C VAL A 131 -9.37 -23.78 -3.47
N ILE A 132 -9.63 -22.58 -3.97
CA ILE A 132 -9.43 -22.33 -5.41
C ILE A 132 -7.90 -22.33 -5.52
N PRO A 133 -7.28 -23.46 -5.92
CA PRO A 133 -5.83 -23.56 -5.86
C PRO A 133 -5.23 -22.51 -6.79
N VAL A 134 -4.03 -22.04 -6.46
CA VAL A 134 -3.21 -21.16 -7.32
C VAL A 134 -3.21 -21.62 -8.78
N THR A 135 -3.40 -22.93 -9.02
CA THR A 135 -3.65 -23.57 -10.30
C THR A 135 -4.78 -22.95 -11.13
N ILE A 136 -5.88 -22.44 -10.56
CA ILE A 136 -6.97 -21.82 -11.34
C ILE A 136 -6.55 -20.43 -11.86
N ARG A 137 -5.80 -19.67 -11.04
CA ARG A 137 -5.21 -18.39 -11.47
C ARG A 137 -4.16 -18.61 -12.55
N ASP A 138 -3.35 -19.66 -12.39
CA ASP A 138 -2.33 -20.10 -13.34
C ASP A 138 -2.96 -20.59 -14.66
N GLN A 139 -4.01 -21.41 -14.60
CA GLN A 139 -4.78 -21.86 -15.78
C GLN A 139 -5.44 -20.69 -16.52
N ARG A 140 -5.97 -19.69 -15.79
CA ARG A 140 -6.57 -18.50 -16.42
C ARG A 140 -5.52 -17.65 -17.12
N LEU A 141 -4.35 -17.47 -16.50
CA LEU A 141 -3.22 -16.78 -17.13
C LEU A 141 -2.69 -17.56 -18.33
N GLN A 142 -2.59 -18.89 -18.22
CA GLN A 142 -2.15 -19.76 -19.31
C GLN A 142 -3.11 -19.73 -20.50
N ALA A 143 -4.42 -19.79 -20.26
CA ALA A 143 -5.43 -19.64 -21.31
C ALA A 143 -5.38 -18.25 -21.98
N GLN A 144 -5.04 -17.19 -21.22
CA GLN A 144 -4.82 -15.86 -21.80
C GLN A 144 -3.54 -15.82 -22.66
N VAL A 145 -2.45 -16.46 -22.23
CA VAL A 145 -1.20 -16.56 -22.99
C VAL A 145 -1.39 -17.36 -24.28
N GLU A 146 -2.07 -18.50 -24.23
CA GLU A 146 -2.38 -19.31 -25.42
C GLU A 146 -3.24 -18.54 -26.42
N LYS A 147 -4.24 -17.81 -25.93
CA LYS A 147 -5.09 -16.97 -26.79
C LYS A 147 -4.31 -15.81 -27.43
N MET A 148 -3.30 -15.27 -26.74
CA MET A 148 -2.39 -14.29 -27.32
C MET A 148 -1.46 -14.93 -28.36
N ALA A 149 -0.94 -16.13 -28.11
CA ALA A 149 -0.10 -16.87 -29.05
C ALA A 149 -0.86 -17.19 -30.35
N GLN A 150 -2.12 -17.66 -30.26
CA GLN A 150 -2.97 -17.89 -31.43
C GLN A 150 -3.22 -16.62 -32.25
N ARG A 151 -3.42 -15.47 -31.58
CA ARG A 151 -3.62 -14.18 -32.26
C ARG A 151 -2.35 -13.69 -32.96
N LEU A 152 -1.18 -13.97 -32.39
CA LEU A 152 0.10 -13.65 -33.04
C LEU A 152 0.31 -14.50 -34.30
N GLU A 153 0.01 -15.79 -34.23
CA GLU A 153 0.13 -16.69 -35.38
C GLU A 153 -0.89 -16.35 -36.49
N GLU A 154 -2.12 -15.95 -36.14
CA GLU A 154 -3.11 -15.45 -37.11
C GLU A 154 -2.65 -14.17 -37.80
N LEU A 155 -1.96 -13.27 -37.09
CA LEU A 155 -1.39 -12.05 -37.68
C LEU A 155 -0.17 -12.35 -38.58
N GLU A 156 0.63 -13.35 -38.22
CA GLU A 156 1.77 -13.81 -39.01
C GLU A 156 1.30 -14.49 -40.32
N VAL A 157 0.26 -15.33 -40.25
CA VAL A 157 -0.39 -15.94 -41.43
C VAL A 157 -1.07 -14.90 -42.32
N ARG A 158 -1.61 -13.82 -41.73
CA ARG A 158 -2.17 -12.70 -42.49
C ARG A 158 -1.11 -11.89 -43.24
N GLN A 159 0.11 -11.76 -42.71
CA GLN A 159 1.23 -11.18 -43.45
C GLN A 159 1.81 -12.13 -44.51
N ALA A 160 1.65 -13.45 -44.35
CA ALA A 160 2.17 -14.46 -45.28
C ALA A 160 1.24 -14.76 -46.49
N ARG A 161 0.06 -14.13 -46.59
CA ARG A 161 -0.80 -14.26 -47.78
C ARG A 161 -0.32 -13.32 -48.90
N PRO A 162 0.03 -13.83 -50.10
CA PRO A 162 0.35 -12.96 -51.22
C PRO A 162 -0.90 -12.15 -51.58
N VAL A 163 -0.72 -10.83 -51.70
CA VAL A 163 -1.73 -9.92 -52.25
C VAL A 163 -2.08 -10.43 -53.65
N HIS A 164 -3.26 -11.03 -53.80
CA HIS A 164 -3.75 -11.44 -55.11
C HIS A 164 -3.95 -10.19 -55.98
N GLU A 165 -3.24 -10.22 -57.09
CA GLU A 165 -3.23 -9.27 -58.20
C GLU A 165 -4.65 -8.92 -58.67
N VAL A 166 -5.00 -7.64 -58.61
CA VAL A 166 -6.22 -7.11 -59.23
C VAL A 166 -5.99 -7.05 -60.74
N SER A 167 -6.36 -8.13 -61.44
CA SER A 167 -6.64 -8.05 -62.87
C SER A 167 -7.99 -7.39 -63.07
N SER A 168 -7.99 -6.10 -63.40
CA SER A 168 -9.15 -5.44 -64.00
C SER A 168 -8.71 -4.79 -65.30
N THR A 169 -9.04 -5.48 -66.40
CA THR A 169 -9.01 -4.98 -67.76
C THR A 169 -9.88 -3.73 -67.87
N GLY A 170 -9.30 -2.60 -68.28
CA GLY A 170 -10.04 -1.36 -68.50
C GLY A 170 -9.18 -0.27 -69.13
N VAL A 171 -9.09 -0.32 -70.45
CA VAL A 171 -8.84 0.78 -71.43
C VAL A 171 -8.01 1.99 -70.95
N VAL A 172 -6.84 2.12 -71.58
CA VAL A 172 -5.95 3.29 -71.58
C VAL A 172 -6.70 4.57 -72.02
N GLN A 173 -6.67 5.59 -71.17
CA GLN A 173 -6.62 6.98 -71.62
C GLN A 173 -5.50 7.71 -70.85
N GLU A 174 -4.44 8.00 -71.59
CA GLU A 174 -3.24 8.68 -71.14
C GLU A 174 -3.49 10.18 -71.00
N SER A 175 -3.53 10.69 -69.76
CA SER A 175 -3.49 12.13 -69.48
C SER A 175 -2.21 12.48 -68.73
N ARG A 176 -1.25 12.93 -69.53
CA ARG A 176 0.06 13.53 -69.24
C ARG A 176 0.11 14.35 -67.94
N TRP A 177 0.83 13.86 -66.93
CA TRP A 177 1.31 14.67 -65.79
C TRP A 177 2.65 15.35 -66.15
N ARG A 178 2.79 16.65 -65.88
CA ARG A 178 4.07 17.38 -65.92
C ARG A 178 4.55 17.63 -64.47
N PRO A 179 5.84 17.49 -64.15
CA PRO A 179 6.35 17.81 -62.82
C PRO A 179 6.54 19.33 -62.65
N VAL A 180 6.03 19.86 -61.54
CA VAL A 180 6.29 21.22 -61.06
C VAL A 180 7.67 21.24 -60.38
N ARG A 181 8.55 22.16 -60.79
CA ARG A 181 9.80 22.41 -60.07
C ARG A 181 9.52 23.18 -58.78
N VAL A 182 10.18 22.79 -57.72
CA VAL A 182 10.25 23.50 -56.44
C VAL A 182 11.44 24.46 -56.56
N ASP A 183 11.19 25.75 -56.33
CA ASP A 183 12.22 26.80 -56.16
C ASP A 183 12.86 26.73 -54.77
#